data_AF-A0A3M4P1A0-F1
#
_entry.id   AF-A0A3M4P1A0-F1
#
_cell.length_a   1.000
_cell.length_b   1.000
_cell.length_c   1.000
_cell.angle_alpha   90.00
_cell.angle_beta   90.00
_cell.angle_gamma   90.00
#
_symmetry.space_group_name_H-M   'P 1'
#
loop_
_entity.id
_entity.type
_entity.pdbx_description
1 polymer ?
#
loop_
_entity_poly.entity_id
_entity_poly.type
_entity_poly.pdbx_seq_one_letter_code
_entity_poly.pdbx_strand_id
1 'polypeptide(L)'
;MSTSFPRDLVMLRFLRFATVIGGLCLSASALATTVDSATYGYPLTNPFEATIATTPPDLRPDLPDDEDIDQDVYTLNLHPEREFTLPDNFWAVKKLHYRLAKQDHAAPLIFLIAGTGAP
;
A
#
# COMPACT_ATOMS: atom_id res chain seq x y z
N MET A 1 -46.78 -3.09 36.67
CA MET A 1 -47.28 -2.08 35.72
C MET A 1 -46.08 -1.23 35.30
N SER A 2 -45.71 -1.36 34.03
CA SER A 2 -44.65 -0.72 33.25
C SER A 2 -43.87 0.46 33.87
N THR A 3 -42.57 0.25 34.12
CA THR A 3 -41.58 1.33 34.30
C THR A 3 -41.16 1.87 32.93
N SER A 4 -41.76 3.00 32.53
CA SER A 4 -41.40 3.75 31.32
C SER A 4 -40.03 4.42 31.50
N PHE A 5 -38.96 3.71 31.14
CA PHE A 5 -37.60 4.25 30.99
C PHE A 5 -37.59 5.37 29.93
N PRO A 6 -36.78 6.45 30.05
CA PRO A 6 -36.92 7.64 29.20
C PRO A 6 -36.41 7.36 27.78
N ARG A 7 -37.30 6.82 26.94
CA ARG A 7 -37.08 6.60 25.50
C ARG A 7 -36.65 7.89 24.79
N ASP A 8 -37.11 9.02 25.30
CA ASP A 8 -36.87 10.35 24.73
C ASP A 8 -35.40 10.79 24.88
N LEU A 9 -34.73 10.44 25.99
CA LEU A 9 -33.33 10.81 26.21
C LEU A 9 -32.39 9.98 25.32
N VAL A 10 -32.72 8.72 25.10
CA VAL A 10 -32.01 7.81 24.19
C VAL A 10 -32.20 8.26 22.74
N MET A 11 -33.43 8.62 22.36
CA MET A 11 -33.77 9.13 21.02
C MET A 11 -33.05 10.46 20.72
N LEU A 12 -32.98 11.38 21.69
CA LEU A 12 -32.25 12.65 21.53
C LEU A 12 -30.74 12.44 21.37
N ARG A 13 -30.17 11.43 22.02
CA ARG A 13 -28.75 11.09 21.91
C ARG A 13 -28.43 10.46 20.54
N PHE A 14 -29.29 9.57 20.04
CA PHE A 14 -29.18 9.04 18.68
C PHE A 14 -29.32 10.12 17.61
N LEU A 15 -30.23 11.07 17.79
CA LEU A 15 -30.40 12.19 16.85
C LEU A 15 -29.13 13.06 16.78
N ARG A 16 -28.51 13.35 17.92
CA ARG A 16 -27.23 14.10 17.98
C ARG A 16 -26.09 13.36 17.28
N PHE A 17 -25.98 12.05 17.47
CA PHE A 17 -24.99 11.23 16.76
C PHE A 17 -25.25 11.23 15.25
N ALA A 18 -26.50 11.11 14.82
CA ALA A 18 -26.88 11.19 13.41
C ALA A 18 -26.52 12.57 12.82
N THR A 19 -26.70 13.66 13.57
CA THR A 19 -26.29 15.01 13.12
C THR A 19 -24.78 15.14 12.99
N VAL A 20 -23.99 14.61 13.95
CA VAL A 20 -22.53 14.64 13.89
C VAL A 20 -22.02 13.81 12.72
N ILE A 21 -22.53 12.59 12.53
CA ILE A 21 -22.15 11.71 11.42
C ILE A 21 -22.58 12.34 10.08
N GLY A 22 -23.79 12.88 9.99
CA GLY A 22 -24.27 13.58 8.80
C GLY A 22 -23.40 14.78 8.45
N GLY A 23 -23.05 15.61 9.43
CA GLY A 23 -22.14 16.75 9.26
C GLY A 23 -20.72 16.33 8.87
N LEU A 24 -20.21 15.23 9.43
CA LEU A 24 -18.90 14.67 9.08
C LEU A 24 -18.88 14.12 7.65
N CYS A 25 -19.91 13.39 7.23
CA CYS A 25 -20.01 12.89 5.85
C CYS A 25 -20.15 14.03 4.82
N LEU A 26 -20.94 15.06 5.13
CA LEU A 26 -21.10 16.22 4.25
C LEU A 26 -19.80 17.05 4.13
N SER A 27 -19.05 17.20 5.22
CA SER A 27 -17.77 17.93 5.20
C SER A 27 -16.65 17.17 4.48
N ALA A 28 -16.62 15.83 4.57
CA ALA A 28 -15.66 15.01 3.82
C ALA A 28 -15.80 15.18 2.30
N SER A 29 -17.04 15.21 1.78
CA SER A 29 -17.29 15.44 0.35
C SER A 29 -16.92 16.86 -0.11
N ALA A 30 -17.01 17.86 0.78
CA ALA A 30 -16.63 19.23 0.46
C ALA A 30 -15.10 19.43 0.32
N LEU A 31 -14.30 18.54 0.92
CA LEU A 31 -12.84 18.54 0.79
C LEU A 31 -12.33 17.74 -0.43
N ALA A 32 -13.21 17.01 -1.12
CA ALA A 32 -12.84 16.26 -2.32
C ALA A 32 -12.61 17.25 -3.48
N THR A 33 -11.37 17.72 -3.61
CA THR A 33 -10.95 18.52 -4.75
C THR A 33 -10.61 17.59 -5.92
N THR A 34 -11.16 17.87 -7.09
CA THR A 34 -10.68 17.25 -8.33
C THR A 34 -9.35 17.90 -8.68
N VAL A 35 -8.27 17.16 -8.54
CA VAL A 35 -6.96 17.62 -8.99
C VAL A 35 -6.96 17.59 -10.51
N ASP A 36 -6.89 18.77 -11.13
CA ASP A 36 -6.65 18.89 -12.56
C ASP A 36 -5.24 18.36 -12.89
N SER A 37 -5.16 17.39 -13.79
CA SER A 37 -3.88 16.75 -14.13
C SER A 37 -2.90 17.73 -14.76
N ALA A 38 -3.38 18.75 -15.49
CA ALA A 38 -2.52 19.79 -16.05
C ALA A 38 -1.93 20.73 -14.99
N THR A 39 -2.64 20.94 -13.88
CA THR A 39 -2.19 21.79 -12.76
C THR A 39 -1.38 21.01 -11.70
N TYR A 40 -1.47 19.68 -11.68
CA TYR A 40 -0.73 18.83 -10.73
C TYR A 40 0.80 18.95 -10.84
N GLY A 41 1.31 19.38 -12.00
CA GLY A 41 2.73 19.65 -12.23
C GLY A 41 3.58 18.41 -12.56
N TYR A 42 2.98 17.22 -12.56
CA TYR A 42 3.61 16.02 -13.11
C TYR A 42 3.40 15.96 -14.63
N PRO A 43 4.44 15.66 -15.43
CA PRO A 43 4.39 15.83 -16.88
C PRO A 43 3.56 14.76 -17.61
N LEU A 44 3.10 13.71 -16.91
CA LEU A 44 2.22 12.69 -17.48
C LEU A 44 0.76 12.97 -17.11
N THR A 45 0.01 13.58 -18.04
CA THR A 45 -1.39 13.95 -17.85
C THR A 45 -2.38 12.92 -18.40
N ASN A 46 -1.93 12.07 -19.34
CA ASN A 46 -2.73 11.00 -19.90
C ASN A 46 -2.80 9.81 -18.92
N PRO A 47 -3.99 9.41 -18.45
CA PRO A 47 -4.13 8.34 -17.46
C PRO A 47 -3.68 6.96 -17.98
N PHE A 48 -3.76 6.71 -19.29
CA PHE A 48 -3.25 5.44 -19.87
C PHE A 48 -1.74 5.45 -20.02
N GLU A 49 -1.15 6.61 -20.27
CA GLU A 49 0.31 6.73 -20.32
C GLU A 49 0.91 6.58 -18.93
N ALA A 50 0.27 7.16 -17.91
CA ALA A 50 0.70 7.07 -16.52
C ALA A 50 0.75 5.64 -15.95
N THR A 51 0.09 4.66 -16.58
CA THR A 51 0.13 3.25 -16.13
C THR A 51 1.27 2.45 -16.77
N ILE A 52 1.79 2.89 -17.91
CA ILE A 52 2.86 2.19 -18.65
C ILE A 52 4.19 2.93 -18.58
N ALA A 53 4.14 4.26 -18.46
CA ALA A 53 5.32 5.11 -18.40
C ALA A 53 5.86 5.14 -16.97
N THR A 54 7.17 4.94 -16.86
CA THR A 54 7.90 5.13 -15.60
C THR A 54 8.07 6.61 -15.30
N THR A 55 8.53 6.95 -14.09
CA THR A 55 8.88 8.33 -13.73
C THR A 55 9.88 8.91 -14.75
N PRO A 56 9.63 10.11 -15.30
CA PRO A 56 10.54 10.78 -16.23
C PRO A 56 11.96 10.90 -15.65
N PRO A 57 13.03 10.73 -16.46
CA PRO A 57 14.40 10.73 -15.99
C PRO A 57 14.77 11.92 -15.10
N ASP A 58 14.37 13.14 -15.49
CA ASP A 58 14.68 14.38 -14.76
C ASP A 58 13.98 14.49 -13.40
N LEU A 59 12.97 13.67 -13.14
CA LEU A 59 12.22 13.62 -11.88
C LEU A 59 12.60 12.41 -11.03
N ARG A 60 13.50 11.55 -11.49
CA ARG A 60 13.99 10.42 -10.70
C ARG A 60 14.96 10.95 -9.63
N PRO A 61 14.88 10.45 -8.39
CA PRO A 61 15.90 10.76 -7.40
C PRO A 61 17.23 10.16 -7.85
N ASP A 62 18.32 10.79 -7.43
CA ASP A 62 19.64 10.17 -7.50
C ASP A 62 19.71 9.03 -6.47
N LEU A 63 20.08 7.84 -6.94
CA LEU A 63 20.12 6.63 -6.12
C LEU A 63 21.56 6.12 -6.08
N PRO A 64 21.99 5.51 -4.95
CA PRO A 64 23.31 4.90 -4.88
C PRO A 64 23.45 3.78 -5.90
N ASP A 65 24.67 3.57 -6.40
CA ASP A 65 24.98 2.45 -7.28
C ASP A 65 24.93 1.12 -6.49
N ASP A 66 24.71 0.01 -7.19
CA ASP A 66 24.60 -1.32 -6.56
C ASP A 66 25.85 -1.71 -5.74
N GLU A 67 27.02 -1.19 -6.11
CA GLU A 67 28.31 -1.40 -5.43
C GLU A 67 28.38 -0.69 -4.06
N ASP A 68 27.60 0.38 -3.88
CA ASP A 68 27.54 1.16 -2.63
C ASP A 68 26.55 0.60 -1.61
N ILE A 69 25.77 -0.42 -2.00
CA ILE A 69 24.74 -1.04 -1.15
C ILE A 69 25.34 -2.28 -0.48
N ASP A 70 25.33 -2.35 0.86
CA ASP A 70 25.68 -3.57 1.60
C ASP A 70 24.55 -4.61 1.46
N GLN A 71 24.64 -5.41 0.40
CA GLN A 71 23.64 -6.41 0.03
C GLN A 71 24.25 -7.78 -0.22
N ASP A 72 23.50 -8.82 0.13
CA ASP A 72 23.89 -10.20 -0.15
C ASP A 72 22.67 -11.07 -0.48
N VAL A 73 22.90 -12.16 -1.22
CA VAL A 73 21.88 -13.11 -1.67
C VAL A 73 21.90 -14.33 -0.76
N TYR A 74 20.77 -14.54 -0.11
CA TYR A 74 20.55 -15.65 0.80
C TYR A 74 19.57 -16.65 0.20
N THR A 75 19.62 -17.86 0.73
CA THR A 75 18.74 -18.94 0.31
C THR A 75 18.16 -19.62 1.53
N LEU A 76 16.84 -19.76 1.56
CA LEU A 76 16.10 -20.45 2.61
C LEU A 76 15.48 -21.74 2.06
N ASN A 77 15.79 -22.86 2.69
CA ASN A 77 15.15 -24.13 2.38
C ASN A 77 13.94 -24.34 3.29
N LEU A 78 12.77 -23.90 2.82
CA LEU A 78 11.51 -24.01 3.57
C LEU A 78 10.98 -25.44 3.63
N HIS A 79 11.29 -26.24 2.60
CA HIS A 79 10.72 -27.56 2.38
C HIS A 79 11.80 -28.53 1.85
N PRO A 80 12.68 -29.04 2.74
CA PRO A 80 13.80 -29.89 2.34
C PRO A 80 13.39 -31.14 1.54
N GLU A 81 12.18 -31.65 1.76
CA GLU A 81 11.59 -32.78 1.04
C GLU A 81 11.40 -32.52 -0.47
N ARG A 82 11.28 -31.24 -0.88
CA ARG A 82 11.11 -30.86 -2.29
C ARG A 82 12.34 -31.13 -3.14
N GLU A 83 13.52 -31.21 -2.53
CA GLU A 83 14.75 -31.56 -3.22
C GLU A 83 14.65 -32.94 -3.91
N PHE A 84 13.98 -33.90 -3.25
CA PHE A 84 13.87 -35.29 -3.68
C PHE A 84 12.53 -35.65 -4.33
N THR A 85 11.50 -34.82 -4.14
CA THR A 85 10.14 -35.09 -4.67
C THR A 85 9.83 -34.29 -5.93
N LEU A 86 10.47 -33.13 -6.13
CA LEU A 86 10.27 -32.32 -7.32
C LEU A 86 11.36 -32.57 -8.37
N PRO A 87 10.99 -32.69 -9.66
CA PRO A 87 11.97 -32.73 -10.73
C PRO A 87 12.79 -31.44 -10.80
N ASP A 88 13.95 -31.50 -11.45
CA ASP A 88 14.94 -30.41 -11.43
C ASP A 88 14.47 -29.12 -12.09
N ASN A 89 13.51 -29.19 -13.01
CA ASN A 89 12.90 -28.00 -13.61
C ASN A 89 12.10 -27.14 -12.62
N PHE A 90 11.76 -27.67 -11.43
CA PHE A 90 11.12 -26.92 -10.35
C PHE A 90 12.12 -26.28 -9.38
N TRP A 91 13.36 -26.03 -9.81
CA TRP A 91 14.42 -25.41 -9.00
C TRP A 91 13.97 -24.13 -8.27
N ALA A 92 13.14 -23.29 -8.89
CA ALA A 92 12.66 -22.02 -8.33
C ALA A 92 11.79 -22.18 -7.07
N VAL A 93 11.20 -23.36 -6.85
CA VAL A 93 10.33 -23.63 -5.68
C VAL A 93 10.94 -24.60 -4.68
N LYS A 94 12.13 -25.15 -4.99
CA LYS A 94 12.92 -25.97 -4.06
C LYS A 94 13.52 -25.11 -2.94
N LYS A 95 13.94 -23.87 -3.27
CA LYS A 95 14.53 -22.93 -2.31
C LYS A 95 14.00 -21.52 -2.54
N LEU A 96 13.79 -20.78 -1.45
CA LEU A 96 13.46 -19.35 -1.51
C LEU A 96 14.76 -18.55 -1.57
N HIS A 97 15.07 -17.97 -2.72
CA HIS A 97 16.15 -17.01 -2.87
C HIS A 97 15.65 -15.61 -2.48
N TYR A 98 16.37 -14.93 -1.61
CA TYR A 98 16.05 -13.56 -1.20
C TYR A 98 17.33 -12.74 -1.08
N ARG A 99 17.24 -11.44 -1.37
CA ARG A 99 18.34 -10.50 -1.20
C ARG A 99 18.07 -9.64 0.02
N LEU A 100 19.06 -9.47 0.88
CA LEU A 100 18.98 -8.60 2.04
C LEU A 100 19.95 -7.44 1.83
N ALA A 101 19.42 -6.22 1.74
CA ALA A 101 20.18 -4.98 1.79
C ALA A 101 20.14 -4.43 3.21
N LYS A 102 21.31 -4.18 3.81
CA LYS A 102 21.47 -3.70 5.18
C LYS A 102 21.63 -2.17 5.18
N GLN A 103 21.16 -1.55 6.26
CA GLN A 103 21.33 -0.12 6.52
C GLN A 103 21.69 0.08 8.00
N ASP A 104 22.49 1.09 8.29
CA ASP A 104 23.03 1.42 9.61
C ASP A 104 22.13 2.38 10.43
N HIS A 105 21.03 2.83 9.84
CA HIS A 105 20.07 3.76 10.42
C HIS A 105 18.67 3.14 10.54
N ALA A 106 17.75 3.87 11.18
CA ALA A 106 16.37 3.42 11.33
C ALA A 106 15.69 3.25 9.97
N ALA A 107 14.98 2.13 9.80
CA ALA A 107 14.31 1.85 8.54
C ALA A 107 13.28 2.94 8.18
N PRO A 108 13.22 3.37 6.91
CA PRO A 108 12.22 4.33 6.47
C PRO A 108 10.81 3.72 6.52
N LEU A 109 9.80 4.59 6.54
CA LEU A 109 8.41 4.15 6.38
C LEU A 109 8.22 3.60 4.97
N ILE A 110 7.91 2.31 4.86
CA ILE A 110 7.62 1.64 3.58
C ILE A 110 6.10 1.43 3.47
N PHE A 111 5.50 1.97 2.41
CA PHE A 111 4.12 1.66 2.05
C PHE A 111 4.10 0.50 1.05
N LEU A 112 3.57 -0.65 1.48
CA LEU A 112 3.30 -1.78 0.59
C LEU A 112 1.89 -1.63 0.02
N ILE A 113 1.80 -1.11 -1.21
CA ILE A 113 0.55 -1.11 -1.96
C ILE A 113 0.49 -2.42 -2.73
N ALA A 114 -0.30 -3.36 -2.23
CA ALA A 114 -0.47 -4.65 -2.90
C ALA A 114 -1.03 -4.42 -4.31
N GLY A 115 -0.27 -4.84 -5.33
CA GLY A 115 -0.85 -5.06 -6.65
C GLY A 115 -1.84 -6.22 -6.57
N THR A 116 -2.79 -6.28 -7.49
CA THR A 116 -3.80 -7.36 -7.51
C THR A 116 -3.23 -8.74 -7.85
N GLY A 117 -1.92 -8.85 -8.11
CA GLY A 117 -1.30 -10.03 -8.70
C GLY A 117 -1.77 -10.21 -10.14
N ALA A 118 -0.86 -10.29 -11.10
CA ALA A 118 -1.22 -10.87 -12.39
C ALA A 118 -1.53 -12.37 -12.17
N PRO A 119 -2.56 -12.93 -12.84
CA PRO A 119 -2.89 -14.35 -12.73
C PRO A 119 -1.76 -15.27 -13.22
#